data_AF-A0A940Z660-F1
#
_entry.id   AF-A0A940Z660-F1
#
_cell.length_a   1.000
_cell.length_b   1.000
_cell.length_c   1.000
_cell.angle_alpha   90.00
_cell.angle_beta   90.00
_cell.angle_gamma   90.00
#
_symmetry.space_group_name_H-M   'P 1'
#
loop_
_entity.id
_entity.type
_entity.pdbx_description
1 polymer ?
#
loop_
_entity_poly.entity_id
_entity_poly.type
_entity_poly.pdbx_seq_one_letter_code
_entity_poly.pdbx_strand_id
1 'polypeptide(L)'
;PFPAPNMVSTVQDIALPEVRSTSLSIQLLIESSGAALAPLLAGWIADQSSLKTSFLVICLTAWALCAAFYMLALFTIPKDTAHLREQMRQRAEHERQIHSDEGAMQPVN
;
A
#
# COMPACT_ATOMS: atom_id res chain seq x y z
N PRO A 1 13.09 0.97 -10.76
CA PRO A 1 13.62 0.24 -9.59
C PRO A 1 12.68 -0.92 -9.16
N PHE A 2 13.25 -2.12 -8.99
CA PHE A 2 12.58 -3.42 -8.75
C PHE A 2 11.48 -3.47 -7.65
N PRO A 3 11.50 -2.66 -6.56
CA PRO A 3 10.46 -2.70 -5.53
C PRO A 3 9.13 -2.05 -5.93
N ALA A 4 9.14 -1.12 -6.89
CA ALA A 4 7.97 -0.32 -7.24
C ALA A 4 6.75 -1.16 -7.66
N PRO A 5 6.86 -2.11 -8.62
CA PRO A 5 5.69 -2.90 -9.02
C PRO A 5 5.21 -3.86 -7.92
N ASN A 6 6.12 -4.48 -7.17
CA ASN A 6 5.78 -5.44 -6.12
C ASN A 6 5.14 -4.76 -4.90
N MET A 7 5.57 -3.55 -4.56
CA MET A 7 4.98 -2.78 -3.47
C MET A 7 3.57 -2.32 -3.83
N VAL A 8 3.39 -1.80 -5.06
CA VAL A 8 2.04 -1.46 -5.56
C VAL A 8 1.16 -2.70 -5.54
N SER A 9 1.58 -3.84 -6.09
CA SER A 9 0.75 -5.05 -6.10
C SER A 9 0.34 -5.48 -4.68
N THR A 10 1.25 -5.42 -3.72
CA THR A 10 0.98 -5.77 -2.32
C THR A 10 -0.08 -4.84 -1.69
N VAL A 11 -0.02 -3.54 -1.96
CA VAL A 11 -1.05 -2.58 -1.51
C VAL A 11 -2.41 -2.88 -2.14
N GLN A 12 -2.41 -3.28 -3.41
CA GLN A 12 -3.62 -3.63 -4.13
C GLN A 12 -4.21 -4.98 -3.71
N ASP A 13 -3.39 -5.88 -3.15
CA ASP A 13 -3.80 -7.20 -2.63
C ASP A 13 -4.46 -7.12 -1.24
N ILE A 14 -4.36 -5.98 -0.55
CA ILE A 14 -5.01 -5.73 0.75
C ILE A 14 -6.09 -4.65 0.68
N ALA A 15 -6.16 -3.90 -0.42
CA ALA A 15 -7.19 -2.88 -0.62
C ALA A 15 -8.50 -3.50 -1.12
N LEU A 16 -9.60 -3.12 -0.49
CA LEU A 16 -10.93 -3.45 -1.00
C LEU A 16 -11.16 -2.80 -2.38
N PRO A 17 -11.96 -3.43 -3.26
CA PRO A 17 -12.18 -2.94 -4.62
C PRO A 17 -12.73 -1.50 -4.66
N GLU A 18 -13.53 -1.08 -3.67
CA GLU A 18 -14.15 0.25 -3.64
C GLU A 18 -13.14 1.38 -3.33
N VAL A 19 -12.07 1.07 -2.58
CA VAL A 19 -11.05 2.04 -2.12
C VAL A 19 -9.71 1.86 -2.83
N ARG A 20 -9.69 1.04 -3.87
CA ARG A 20 -8.48 0.69 -4.63
C ARG A 20 -7.80 1.92 -5.26
N SER A 21 -8.61 2.79 -5.86
CA SER A 21 -8.15 4.05 -6.46
C SER A 21 -7.63 5.03 -5.39
N THR A 22 -8.33 5.17 -4.28
CA THR A 22 -7.92 6.01 -3.15
C THR A 22 -6.58 5.57 -2.56
N SER A 23 -6.39 4.25 -2.41
CA SER A 23 -5.13 3.67 -1.94
C SER A 23 -3.97 4.02 -2.87
N LEU A 24 -4.19 3.93 -4.18
CA LEU A 24 -3.21 4.34 -5.18
C LEU A 24 -2.94 5.86 -5.14
N SER A 25 -3.97 6.70 -5.00
CA SER A 25 -3.81 8.15 -4.90
C SER A 25 -2.98 8.57 -3.68
N ILE A 26 -3.21 7.95 -2.52
CA ILE A 26 -2.43 8.22 -1.30
C ILE A 26 -0.98 7.77 -1.51
N GLN A 27 -0.76 6.59 -2.10
CA GLN A 27 0.59 6.12 -2.40
C GLN A 27 1.35 7.09 -3.31
N LEU A 28 0.72 7.54 -4.40
CA LEU A 28 1.31 8.50 -5.34
C LEU A 28 1.55 9.87 -4.68
N LEU A 29 0.65 10.32 -3.80
CA LEU A 29 0.85 11.54 -3.04
C LEU A 29 2.11 11.47 -2.19
N ILE A 30 2.30 10.36 -1.45
CA ILE A 30 3.47 10.15 -0.60
C ILE A 30 4.74 10.05 -1.44
N GLU A 31 4.72 9.32 -2.56
CA GLU A 31 5.86 9.18 -3.45
C GLU A 31 6.29 10.52 -4.04
N SER A 32 5.33 11.28 -4.58
CA SER A 32 5.57 12.61 -5.16
C SER A 32 6.06 13.60 -4.10
N SER A 33 5.46 13.57 -2.91
CA SER A 33 5.86 14.44 -1.78
C SER A 33 7.27 14.12 -1.31
N GLY A 34 7.61 12.83 -1.17
CA GLY A 34 8.96 12.39 -0.82
C GLY A 34 9.99 12.83 -1.86
N ALA A 35 9.69 12.64 -3.14
CA ALA A 35 10.56 13.04 -4.24
C ALA A 35 10.75 14.57 -4.30
N ALA A 36 9.71 15.35 -3.99
CA ALA A 36 9.78 16.80 -3.95
C ALA A 36 10.58 17.33 -2.75
N LEU A 37 10.43 16.71 -1.57
CA LEU A 37 11.09 17.15 -0.34
C LEU A 37 12.54 16.67 -0.22
N ALA A 38 12.90 15.56 -0.86
CA ALA A 38 14.24 14.97 -0.74
C ALA A 38 15.38 15.93 -1.16
N PRO A 39 15.33 16.64 -2.31
CA PRO A 39 16.38 17.60 -2.68
C PRO A 39 16.47 18.79 -1.73
N LEU A 40 15.34 19.25 -1.20
CA LEU A 40 15.29 20.36 -0.24
C LEU A 40 16.00 19.99 1.06
N LEU A 41 15.69 18.82 1.62
CA LEU A 41 16.34 18.30 2.81
C LEU A 41 17.83 18.04 2.57
N ALA A 42 18.19 17.46 1.42
CA ALA A 42 19.58 17.22 1.07
C ALA A 42 20.39 18.52 0.94
N GLY A 43 19.81 19.55 0.32
CA GLY A 43 20.42 20.87 0.21
C GLY A 43 20.64 21.53 1.57
N TRP A 44 19.65 21.46 2.47
CA TRP A 44 19.76 22.01 3.82
C TRP A 44 20.84 21.32 4.68
N ILE A 45 20.98 19.99 4.56
CA ILE A 45 22.00 19.21 5.29
C ILE A 45 23.40 19.41 4.68
N ALA A 46 23.49 19.68 3.38
CA ALA A 46 24.77 19.96 2.72
C ALA A 46 25.37 21.32 3.13
N ASP A 47 24.54 22.29 3.53
CA ASP A 47 24.98 23.63 3.93
C ASP A 47 25.67 23.64 5.31
N GLN A 48 25.36 22.66 6.18
CA GLN A 48 25.89 22.57 7.55
C GLN A 48 27.02 21.55 7.76
N SER A 49 27.41 20.77 6.75
CA SER A 49 28.39 19.70 6.91
C SER A 49 29.22 19.48 5.65
N SER A 50 30.42 18.91 5.80
CA SER A 50 31.22 18.48 4.65
C SER A 50 30.42 17.50 3.80
N LEU A 51 30.35 17.73 2.47
CA LEU A 51 29.57 16.95 1.48
C LEU A 51 29.58 15.44 1.74
N LYS A 52 30.75 14.87 2.06
CA LYS A 52 30.91 13.43 2.29
C LYS A 52 30.09 12.92 3.48
N THR A 53 30.06 13.67 4.58
CA THR A 53 29.33 13.29 5.80
C THR A 53 27.83 13.43 5.60
N SER A 54 27.37 14.49 4.92
CA SER A 54 25.95 14.71 4.61
C SER A 54 25.36 13.57 3.78
N PHE A 55 26.06 13.12 2.74
CA PHE A 55 25.62 11.98 1.93
C PHE A 55 25.53 10.67 2.74
N LEU A 56 26.53 10.38 3.57
CA LEU A 56 26.55 9.19 4.42
C LEU A 56 25.38 9.18 5.42
N VAL A 57 25.14 10.31 6.08
CA VAL A 57 24.04 10.46 7.06
C VAL A 57 22.68 10.31 6.38
N ILE A 58 22.46 10.97 5.24
CA ILE A 58 21.19 10.85 4.50
C ILE A 58 20.95 9.40 4.06
N CYS A 59 21.97 8.74 3.50
CA CYS A 59 21.81 7.39 2.97
C CYS A 59 21.53 6.38 4.10
N LEU A 60 22.27 6.46 5.21
CA LEU A 60 22.09 5.56 6.36
C LEU A 60 20.76 5.78 7.08
N THR A 61 20.35 7.03 7.28
CA THR A 61 19.08 7.34 7.95
C THR A 61 17.89 6.95 7.09
N ALA A 62 17.92 7.23 5.78
CA ALA A 62 16.88 6.80 4.85
C ALA A 62 16.78 5.27 4.80
N TRP A 63 17.91 4.55 4.73
CA TRP A 63 17.91 3.09 4.76
C TRP A 63 17.36 2.52 6.06
N ALA A 64 17.80 3.04 7.22
CA ALA A 64 17.34 2.57 8.52
C ALA A 64 15.83 2.79 8.69
N LEU A 65 15.34 3.96 8.30
CA LEU A 65 13.93 4.33 8.37
C LEU A 65 13.08 3.47 7.41
N CYS A 66 13.52 3.28 6.17
CA CYS A 66 12.83 2.38 5.22
C CYS A 66 12.82 0.93 5.70
N ALA A 67 13.93 0.43 6.24
CA ALA A 67 14.01 -0.93 6.76
C ALA A 67 13.04 -1.16 7.93
N ALA A 68 12.91 -0.19 8.84
CA ALA A 68 11.97 -0.25 9.94
C ALA A 68 10.51 -0.32 9.44
N PHE A 69 10.12 0.53 8.49
CA PHE A 69 8.77 0.52 7.93
C PHE A 69 8.47 -0.76 7.14
N TYR A 70 9.41 -1.26 6.34
CA TYR A 70 9.22 -2.52 5.62
C TYR A 70 9.11 -3.72 6.57
N MET A 71 9.91 -3.75 7.64
CA MET A 71 9.79 -4.80 8.65
C MET A 71 8.39 -4.83 9.25
N LEU A 72 7.86 -3.66 9.63
CA LEU A 72 6.50 -3.57 10.17
C LEU A 72 5.44 -4.02 9.15
N ALA A 73 5.54 -3.58 7.90
CA ALA A 73 4.62 -3.99 6.83
C ALA A 73 4.63 -5.50 6.58
N LEU A 74 5.82 -6.13 6.58
CA LEU A 74 5.96 -7.57 6.37
C LEU A 74 5.21 -8.40 7.43
N PHE A 75 5.10 -7.90 8.66
CA PHE A 75 4.34 -8.57 9.72
C PHE A 75 2.82 -8.38 9.58
N THR A 76 2.34 -7.26 9.03
CA THR A 76 0.89 -6.96 8.95
C THR A 76 0.22 -7.51 7.69
N ILE A 77 0.92 -7.48 6.54
CA ILE A 77 0.40 -7.93 5.23
C ILE A 77 -0.29 -9.32 5.24
N PRO A 78 0.28 -10.39 5.84
CA PRO A 78 -0.38 -11.71 5.80
C PRO A 78 -1.72 -11.72 6.53
N LYS A 79 -1.88 -10.90 7.58
CA LYS A 79 -3.14 -10.78 8.30
C LYS A 79 -4.17 -9.99 7.50
N ASP A 80 -3.74 -8.90 6.86
CA ASP A 80 -4.61 -8.01 6.09
C ASP A 80 -5.13 -8.69 4.81
N THR A 81 -4.27 -9.45 4.11
CA THR A 81 -4.68 -10.24 2.93
C THR A 81 -5.69 -11.33 3.28
N ALA A 82 -5.52 -12.00 4.43
CA ALA A 82 -6.49 -12.99 4.92
C ALA A 82 -7.83 -12.34 5.26
N HIS A 83 -7.82 -11.16 5.88
CA HIS A 83 -9.03 -10.41 6.20
C HIS A 83 -9.80 -9.99 4.94
N LEU A 84 -9.10 -9.47 3.92
CA LEU A 84 -9.73 -9.10 2.64
C LEU A 84 -10.39 -10.31 1.98
N ARG A 85 -9.70 -11.46 1.92
CA ARG A 85 -10.24 -12.68 1.32
C ARG A 85 -11.50 -13.17 2.03
N GLU A 86 -11.52 -13.07 3.36
CA GLU A 86 -12.71 -13.44 4.14
C GLU A 86 -13.89 -12.52 3.83
N GLN A 87 -13.68 -11.20 3.77
CA GLN A 87 -14.73 -10.24 3.41
C GLN A 87 -15.29 -10.49 2.01
N MET A 88 -14.42 -10.80 1.04
CA MET A 88 -14.86 -11.12 -0.32
C MET A 88 -15.64 -12.43 -0.38
N ARG A 89 -15.25 -13.44 0.41
CA ARG A 89 -16.00 -14.71 0.53
C ARG A 89 -17.40 -14.47 1.09
N GLN A 90 -17.53 -13.72 2.18
CA GLN A 90 -18.81 -13.42 2.82
C GLN A 90 -19.76 -12.65 1.88
N ARG A 91 -19.23 -11.75 1.05
CA ARG A 91 -20.02 -11.02 0.05
C ARG A 91 -20.49 -11.92 -1.09
N ALA A 92 -19.61 -12.78 -1.61
CA ALA A 92 -19.98 -13.75 -2.64
C ALA A 92 -21.04 -14.75 -2.14
N GLU A 93 -21.00 -15.13 -0.86
CA GLU A 93 -22.03 -15.97 -0.24
C GLU A 93 -23.38 -15.25 -0.13
N HIS A 94 -23.40 -13.97 0.27
CA HIS A 94 -24.62 -13.16 0.27
C HIS A 94 -25.22 -13.00 -1.13
N GLU A 95 -24.41 -12.70 -2.15
CA GLU A 95 -24.89 -12.57 -3.54
C GLU A 95 -25.49 -13.89 -4.06
N ARG A 96 -24.87 -15.03 -3.74
CA ARG A 96 -25.40 -16.36 -4.10
C ARG A 96 -26.73 -16.67 -3.41
N GLN A 97 -26.89 -16.29 -2.15
CA GLN A 97 -28.13 -16.48 -1.42
C GLN A 97 -29.26 -15.62 -2.01
N ILE A 98 -28.99 -14.35 -2.33
CA ILE A 98 -29.94 -13.45 -3.00
C ILE A 98 -30.37 -14.04 -4.34
N HIS A 99 -29.43 -14.51 -5.16
CA HIS A 99 -29.74 -15.06 -6.48
C HIS A 99 -30.48 -16.41 -6.41
N SER A 100 -30.22 -17.22 -5.38
CA SER A 100 -30.96 -18.46 -5.12
C SER A 100 -32.40 -18.20 -4.67
N ASP A 101 -32.65 -17.11 -3.93
CA ASP A 101 -33.98 -16.71 -3.46
C ASP A 101 -34.82 -16.09 -4.60
N GLU A 102 -34.19 -15.27 -5.46
CA GLU A 102 -34.83 -14.76 -6.70
C GLU A 102 -35.20 -15.89 -7.68
N GLY A 103 -34.34 -16.91 -7.82
CA GLY A 103 -34.60 -18.09 -8.63
C GLY A 103 -35.75 -18.97 -8.10
N ALA A 104 -36.01 -18.95 -6.79
CA ALA A 104 -37.13 -19.65 -6.17
C ALA A 104 -38.47 -18.88 -6.28
N MET A 105 -38.42 -17.58 -6.59
CA MET A 105 -39.61 -16.72 -6.70
C MET A 105 -40.12 -16.51 -8.14
N GLN A 106 -39.38 -16.97 -9.16
CA GLN A 106 -39.92 -17.01 -10.53
C GLN A 106 -40.96 -18.14 -10.65
N PRO A 107 -42.24 -17.83 -10.95
CA PRO A 107 -43.23 -18.88 -11.19
C PRO A 107 -42.82 -19.65 -12.44
N VAL A 108 -42.65 -20.97 -12.26
CA VAL A 108 -42.53 -21.93 -13.35
C VAL A 108 -43.75 -21.74 -14.24
N ASN A 109 -43.55 -21.16 -15.42
CA ASN A 109 -44.50 -21.14 -16.52
C ASN A 109 -44.13 -22.23 -17.52
#